data_AF-A0A841KWK3-F1
#
_entry.id   AF-A0A841KWK3-F1
#
_cell.length_a   1.000
_cell.length_b   1.000
_cell.length_c   1.000
_cell.angle_alpha   90.00
_cell.angle_beta   90.00
_cell.angle_gamma   90.00
#
_symmetry.space_group_name_H-M   'P 1'
#
loop_
_entity.id
_entity.type
_entity.pdbx_description
1 polymer ?
#
loop_
_entity_poly.entity_id
_entity_poly.type
_entity_poly.pdbx_seq_one_letter_code
_entity_poly.pdbx_strand_id
1 'polypeptide(L)'
;MRIPIIAGNWKMHKTIDEAVQFVREIKDKVQGTDVEVVICAPFTLLLPLKEAAAGTNIKLGAQNMHWENQGAFTGEISPLMLKDIGIDYCIIGHSERRQYFGETDETVNKKIHSALNHGIKPIFCVGETLEERESGKTEEIVKNQIQKGLVNVTDEDVTKIVIAYEPVWAIGTGRTATPEQANEVIYQIRETIKELYGEGIYTEIRIQYGGSVKGSNAEEIMNQEDIDGALVGGASLLPDEFVQIVNF
;
A
#
# COMPACT_ATOMS: atom_id res chain seq x y z
N MET A 1 1.99 -6.68 18.97
CA MET A 1 3.17 -6.58 18.07
C MET A 1 2.62 -6.64 16.67
N ARG A 2 2.95 -5.67 15.82
CA ARG A 2 2.37 -5.53 14.48
C ARG A 2 3.04 -6.53 13.54
N ILE A 3 2.23 -7.32 12.84
CA ILE A 3 2.75 -8.25 11.83
C ILE A 3 3.25 -7.42 10.64
N PRO A 4 4.52 -7.54 10.23
CA PRO A 4 5.04 -6.80 9.09
C PRO A 4 4.28 -7.13 7.80
N ILE A 5 4.14 -6.17 6.90
CA ILE A 5 3.46 -6.36 5.61
C ILE A 5 4.31 -5.85 4.44
N ILE A 6 4.62 -6.74 3.49
CA ILE A 6 5.34 -6.40 2.27
C ILE A 6 4.37 -6.50 1.08
N ALA A 7 4.05 -5.35 0.50
CA ALA A 7 3.16 -5.23 -0.65
C ALA A 7 3.95 -4.85 -1.90
N GLY A 8 3.98 -5.71 -2.92
CA GLY A 8 4.58 -5.41 -4.21
C GLY A 8 3.61 -4.68 -5.13
N ASN A 9 3.80 -3.37 -5.33
CA ASN A 9 3.05 -2.60 -6.32
C ASN A 9 3.72 -2.70 -7.69
N TRP A 10 3.19 -3.58 -8.55
CA TRP A 10 3.72 -3.78 -9.90
C TRP A 10 3.51 -2.61 -10.83
N LYS A 11 2.64 -1.65 -10.47
CA LYS A 11 2.19 -0.57 -11.37
C LYS A 11 1.73 -1.18 -12.70
N MET A 12 1.97 -0.49 -13.82
CA MET A 12 1.56 -0.93 -15.15
C MET A 12 2.59 -1.87 -15.81
N HIS A 13 2.84 -3.04 -15.20
CA HIS A 13 3.78 -4.06 -15.72
C HIS A 13 3.16 -5.46 -15.79
N LYS A 14 3.84 -6.31 -16.57
CA LYS A 14 3.58 -7.74 -16.80
C LYS A 14 2.35 -8.04 -17.66
N THR A 15 2.47 -9.13 -18.40
CA THR A 15 1.40 -9.86 -19.06
C THR A 15 0.90 -10.99 -18.15
N ILE A 16 -0.18 -11.68 -18.56
CA ILE A 16 -0.76 -12.80 -17.78
C ILE A 16 0.29 -13.90 -17.55
N ASP A 17 1.01 -14.32 -18.58
CA ASP A 17 2.01 -15.40 -18.48
C ASP A 17 3.16 -15.01 -17.54
N GLU A 18 3.67 -13.78 -17.66
CA GLU A 18 4.72 -13.26 -16.78
C GLU A 18 4.26 -13.17 -15.32
N ALA A 19 3.01 -12.78 -15.08
CA ALA A 19 2.42 -12.68 -13.75
C ALA A 19 2.24 -14.05 -13.09
N VAL A 20 1.71 -15.03 -13.82
CA VAL A 20 1.56 -16.40 -13.32
C VAL A 20 2.92 -17.04 -13.08
N GLN A 21 3.88 -16.81 -13.98
CA GLN A 21 5.24 -17.31 -13.83
C GLN A 21 5.91 -16.72 -12.58
N PHE A 22 5.74 -15.42 -12.31
CA PHE A 22 6.24 -14.78 -11.09
C PHE A 22 5.73 -15.49 -9.83
N VAL A 23 4.42 -15.75 -9.72
CA VAL A 23 3.85 -16.43 -8.54
C VAL A 23 4.45 -17.82 -8.35
N ARG A 24 4.65 -18.57 -9.45
CA ARG A 24 5.28 -19.91 -9.39
C ARG A 24 6.71 -19.86 -8.85
N GLU A 25 7.45 -18.80 -9.14
CA GLU A 25 8.85 -18.65 -8.71
C GLU A 25 8.99 -18.28 -7.23
N ILE A 26 8.00 -17.58 -6.65
CA ILE A 26 8.09 -17.09 -5.28
C ILE A 26 7.31 -17.93 -4.27
N LYS A 27 6.26 -18.66 -4.67
CA LYS A 27 5.28 -19.26 -3.75
C LYS A 27 5.91 -20.12 -2.64
N ASP A 28 6.89 -20.94 -2.97
CA ASP A 28 7.52 -21.86 -2.01
C ASP A 28 8.59 -21.14 -1.18
N LYS A 29 9.13 -20.02 -1.69
CA LYS A 29 10.17 -19.20 -1.04
C LYS A 29 9.61 -18.24 0.01
N VAL A 30 8.33 -17.87 -0.12
CA VAL A 30 7.62 -17.00 0.84
C VAL A 30 6.67 -17.78 1.74
N GLN A 31 6.55 -19.10 1.55
CA GLN A 31 5.67 -19.91 2.37
C GLN A 31 6.20 -20.02 3.81
N GLY A 32 5.34 -19.74 4.79
CA GLY A 32 5.68 -19.88 6.21
C GLY A 32 6.49 -18.72 6.80
N THR A 33 6.72 -17.65 6.04
CA THR A 33 7.19 -16.38 6.62
C THR A 33 6.16 -15.83 7.61
N ASP A 34 6.64 -15.10 8.61
CA ASP A 34 5.86 -14.33 9.57
C ASP A 34 5.43 -12.94 9.04
N VAL A 35 5.79 -12.63 7.78
CA VAL A 35 5.43 -11.41 7.06
C VAL A 35 4.15 -11.61 6.23
N GLU A 36 3.22 -10.65 6.24
CA GLU A 36 2.08 -10.65 5.31
C GLU A 36 2.55 -10.23 3.91
N VAL A 37 2.44 -11.14 2.95
CA VAL A 37 2.90 -10.93 1.56
C VAL A 37 1.73 -10.56 0.66
N VAL A 38 1.81 -9.42 -0.01
CA VAL A 38 0.77 -8.93 -0.93
C VAL A 38 1.35 -8.62 -2.31
N ILE A 39 0.69 -9.05 -3.39
CA ILE A 39 0.98 -8.61 -4.76
C ILE A 39 -0.15 -7.71 -5.24
N CYS A 40 0.17 -6.46 -5.55
CA CYS A 40 -0.75 -5.47 -6.09
C CYS A 40 -0.52 -5.29 -7.61
N ALA A 41 -1.45 -5.79 -8.43
CA ALA A 41 -1.27 -5.95 -9.88
C ALA A 41 -2.33 -5.19 -10.72
N PRO A 42 -2.07 -4.92 -12.01
CA PRO A 42 -3.08 -4.44 -12.94
C PRO A 42 -4.32 -5.33 -12.99
N PHE A 43 -5.48 -4.71 -13.24
CA PHE A 43 -6.79 -5.39 -13.21
C PHE A 43 -6.87 -6.64 -14.09
N THR A 44 -6.24 -6.61 -15.27
CA THR A 44 -6.22 -7.74 -16.22
C THR A 44 -5.51 -8.98 -15.69
N LEU A 45 -4.70 -8.85 -14.64
CA LEU A 45 -3.91 -9.92 -14.05
C LEU A 45 -4.54 -10.51 -12.78
N LEU A 46 -5.55 -9.84 -12.20
CA LEU A 46 -6.08 -10.17 -10.88
C LEU A 46 -6.69 -11.58 -10.80
N LEU A 47 -7.53 -11.95 -11.76
CA LEU A 47 -8.15 -13.29 -11.77
C LEU A 47 -7.11 -14.41 -12.01
N PRO A 48 -6.23 -14.34 -13.05
CA PRO A 48 -5.17 -15.33 -13.22
C PRO A 48 -4.22 -15.44 -12.02
N LEU A 49 -3.89 -14.31 -11.38
CA LEU A 49 -3.08 -14.32 -10.16
C LEU A 49 -3.81 -15.01 -9.00
N LYS A 50 -5.13 -14.80 -8.86
CA LYS A 50 -5.90 -15.45 -7.79
C LYS A 50 -5.86 -16.97 -7.92
N GLU A 51 -6.00 -17.47 -9.14
CA GLU A 51 -5.89 -18.90 -9.44
C GLU A 51 -4.48 -19.41 -9.19
N ALA A 52 -3.45 -18.67 -9.62
CA ALA A 52 -2.05 -19.06 -9.44
C ALA A 52 -1.60 -19.06 -7.96
N ALA A 53 -2.14 -18.15 -7.15
CA ALA A 53 -1.83 -18.01 -5.73
C ALA A 53 -2.67 -18.94 -4.83
N ALA A 54 -3.60 -19.71 -5.40
CA ALA A 54 -4.46 -20.61 -4.63
C ALA A 54 -3.63 -21.62 -3.80
N GLY A 55 -3.96 -21.73 -2.51
CA GLY A 55 -3.24 -22.61 -1.57
C GLY A 55 -1.93 -22.04 -1.02
N THR A 56 -1.56 -20.81 -1.36
CA THR A 56 -0.39 -20.11 -0.82
C THR A 56 -0.79 -19.09 0.27
N ASN A 57 0.19 -18.49 0.94
CA ASN A 57 -0.01 -17.34 1.83
C ASN A 57 0.01 -15.98 1.10
N ILE A 58 0.20 -15.96 -0.23
CA ILE A 58 0.26 -14.73 -1.01
C ILE A 58 -1.15 -14.13 -1.13
N LYS A 59 -1.30 -12.90 -0.63
CA LYS A 59 -2.50 -12.07 -0.77
C LYS A 59 -2.45 -11.26 -2.06
N LEU A 60 -3.62 -10.88 -2.56
CA LEU A 60 -3.71 -10.06 -3.77
C LEU A 60 -4.32 -8.70 -3.49
N GLY A 61 -3.77 -7.69 -4.16
CA GLY A 61 -4.26 -6.32 -4.12
C GLY A 61 -4.62 -5.79 -5.51
N ALA A 62 -5.68 -5.00 -5.58
CA ALA A 62 -5.92 -4.12 -6.72
C ALA A 62 -5.09 -2.83 -6.58
N GLN A 63 -4.77 -2.18 -7.70
CA GLN A 63 -4.01 -0.91 -7.71
C GLN A 63 -4.90 0.34 -7.65
N ASN A 64 -6.22 0.18 -7.79
CA ASN A 64 -7.24 1.21 -7.68
C ASN A 64 -8.64 0.56 -7.63
N MET A 65 -9.65 1.32 -7.28
CA MET A 65 -11.06 1.02 -7.52
C MET A 65 -11.88 2.32 -7.55
N HIS A 66 -13.09 2.27 -8.08
CA HIS A 66 -14.08 3.31 -7.90
C HIS A 66 -14.81 3.13 -6.56
N TRP A 67 -15.49 4.16 -6.05
CA TRP A 67 -16.24 4.06 -4.80
C TRP A 67 -17.69 3.56 -4.99
N GLU A 68 -18.27 3.75 -6.18
CA GLU A 68 -19.63 3.29 -6.48
C GLU A 68 -19.68 1.79 -6.80
N ASN A 69 -20.74 1.12 -6.36
CA ASN A 69 -20.95 -0.31 -6.60
C ASN A 69 -21.14 -0.66 -8.08
N GLN A 70 -21.75 0.27 -8.84
CA GLN A 70 -22.02 0.15 -10.27
C GLN A 70 -22.41 1.53 -10.82
N GLY A 71 -22.34 1.73 -12.14
CA GLY A 71 -22.87 2.95 -12.77
C GLY A 71 -22.23 3.29 -14.10
N ALA A 72 -22.50 4.50 -14.58
CA ALA A 72 -21.98 5.02 -15.84
C ALA A 72 -20.55 5.57 -15.68
N PHE A 73 -19.61 4.69 -15.34
CA PHE A 73 -18.20 5.00 -15.10
C PHE A 73 -17.31 4.16 -16.03
N THR A 74 -17.41 4.39 -17.34
CA THR A 74 -16.69 3.59 -18.36
C THR A 74 -15.19 3.55 -18.07
N GLY A 75 -14.66 2.35 -17.88
CA GLY A 75 -13.23 2.10 -17.59
C GLY A 75 -12.89 1.94 -16.11
N GLU A 76 -13.80 2.28 -15.21
CA GLU A 76 -13.61 2.10 -13.76
C GLU A 76 -13.96 0.67 -13.31
N ILE A 77 -13.35 0.24 -12.20
CA ILE A 77 -13.57 -1.07 -11.57
C ILE A 77 -14.30 -0.87 -10.24
N SER A 78 -15.43 -1.55 -10.06
CA SER A 78 -16.23 -1.47 -8.84
C SER A 78 -15.65 -2.34 -7.71
N PRO A 79 -15.94 -2.02 -6.43
CA PRO A 79 -15.64 -2.92 -5.30
C PRO A 79 -16.22 -4.32 -5.48
N LEU A 80 -17.42 -4.44 -6.05
CA LEU A 80 -18.10 -5.72 -6.22
C LEU A 80 -17.35 -6.63 -7.19
N MET A 81 -16.77 -6.08 -8.26
CA MET A 81 -15.93 -6.84 -9.20
C MET A 81 -14.67 -7.38 -8.52
N LEU A 82 -14.03 -6.56 -7.67
CA LEU A 82 -12.85 -7.01 -6.92
C LEU A 82 -13.21 -8.07 -5.86
N LYS A 83 -14.35 -7.90 -5.19
CA LYS A 83 -14.86 -8.87 -4.22
C LYS A 83 -15.21 -10.22 -4.86
N ASP A 84 -15.77 -10.21 -6.07
CA ASP A 84 -16.10 -11.43 -6.82
C ASP A 84 -14.86 -12.26 -7.16
N ILE A 85 -13.75 -11.59 -7.51
CA ILE A 85 -12.43 -12.25 -7.70
C ILE A 85 -11.85 -12.72 -6.34
N GLY A 86 -12.26 -12.13 -5.22
CA GLY A 86 -11.73 -12.42 -3.90
C GLY A 86 -10.43 -11.69 -3.62
N ILE A 87 -10.32 -10.43 -4.04
CA ILE A 87 -9.17 -9.55 -3.75
C ILE A 87 -9.14 -9.16 -2.27
N ASP A 88 -7.95 -9.20 -1.66
CA ASP A 88 -7.76 -8.95 -0.23
C ASP A 88 -7.53 -7.44 0.06
N TYR A 89 -6.74 -6.76 -0.78
CA TYR A 89 -6.32 -5.36 -0.59
C TYR A 89 -6.66 -4.46 -1.79
N CYS A 90 -6.69 -3.15 -1.58
CA CYS A 90 -6.69 -2.17 -2.67
C CYS A 90 -5.82 -0.98 -2.32
N ILE A 91 -4.87 -0.63 -3.20
CA ILE A 91 -4.13 0.63 -3.11
C ILE A 91 -5.10 1.78 -3.44
N ILE A 92 -5.12 2.80 -2.59
CA ILE A 92 -5.99 3.98 -2.72
C ILE A 92 -5.15 5.23 -2.46
N GLY A 93 -5.24 6.23 -3.35
CA GLY A 93 -4.54 7.50 -3.16
C GLY A 93 -3.06 7.45 -3.49
N HIS A 94 -2.59 6.48 -4.28
CA HIS A 94 -1.19 6.43 -4.71
C HIS A 94 -0.79 7.74 -5.40
N SER A 95 0.42 8.23 -5.13
CA SER A 95 0.96 9.49 -5.67
C SER A 95 0.73 9.68 -7.18
N GLU A 96 1.01 8.64 -7.98
CA GLU A 96 0.76 8.64 -9.43
C GLU A 96 -0.72 8.90 -9.80
N ARG A 97 -1.69 8.41 -9.00
CA ARG A 97 -3.11 8.66 -9.23
C ARG A 97 -3.53 10.06 -8.86
N ARG A 98 -2.99 10.58 -7.77
CA ARG A 98 -3.19 11.99 -7.38
C ARG A 98 -2.65 12.93 -8.44
N GLN A 99 -1.44 12.66 -8.92
CA GLN A 99 -0.75 13.52 -9.88
C GLN A 99 -1.32 13.44 -11.30
N TYR A 100 -1.51 12.23 -11.83
CA TYR A 100 -1.84 12.04 -13.25
C TYR A 100 -3.33 11.88 -13.53
N PHE A 101 -4.10 11.42 -12.54
CA PHE A 101 -5.52 11.08 -12.71
C PHE A 101 -6.45 11.92 -11.82
N GLY A 102 -5.91 12.94 -11.14
CA GLY A 102 -6.69 13.93 -10.38
C GLY A 102 -7.40 13.35 -9.16
N GLU A 103 -6.87 12.27 -8.58
CA GLU A 103 -7.41 11.71 -7.34
C GLU A 103 -7.22 12.70 -6.17
N THR A 104 -8.32 13.01 -5.49
CA THR A 104 -8.39 13.98 -4.39
C THR A 104 -8.61 13.30 -3.05
N ASP A 105 -8.34 13.98 -1.93
CA ASP A 105 -8.62 13.42 -0.60
C ASP A 105 -10.10 13.03 -0.42
N GLU A 106 -11.03 13.77 -1.03
CA GLU A 106 -12.47 13.45 -1.00
C GLU A 106 -12.77 12.13 -1.71
N THR A 107 -12.21 11.94 -2.91
CA THR A 107 -12.41 10.69 -3.67
C THR A 107 -11.70 9.51 -3.02
N VAL A 108 -10.54 9.74 -2.41
CA VAL A 108 -9.81 8.76 -1.58
C VAL A 108 -10.66 8.32 -0.39
N ASN A 109 -11.24 9.25 0.37
CA ASN A 109 -12.12 8.93 1.49
C ASN A 109 -13.31 8.07 1.06
N LYS A 110 -13.98 8.43 -0.05
CA LYS A 110 -15.07 7.62 -0.62
C LYS A 110 -14.62 6.20 -0.97
N LYS A 111 -13.42 6.04 -1.54
CA LYS A 111 -12.85 4.73 -1.88
C LYS A 111 -12.50 3.91 -0.65
N ILE A 112 -11.92 4.53 0.38
CA ILE A 112 -11.61 3.88 1.67
C ILE A 112 -12.89 3.29 2.27
N HIS A 113 -13.94 4.11 2.39
CA HIS A 113 -15.26 3.65 2.86
C HIS A 113 -15.83 2.52 2.01
N SER A 114 -15.77 2.66 0.69
CA SER A 114 -16.27 1.65 -0.23
C SER A 114 -15.52 0.31 -0.08
N ALA A 115 -14.19 0.35 0.00
CA ALA A 115 -13.36 -0.85 0.18
C ALA A 115 -13.71 -1.56 1.50
N LEU A 116 -13.75 -0.82 2.61
CA LEU A 116 -14.10 -1.34 3.94
C LEU A 116 -15.49 -2.00 3.94
N ASN A 117 -16.50 -1.34 3.37
CA ASN A 117 -17.87 -1.85 3.26
C ASN A 117 -17.97 -3.15 2.45
N HIS A 118 -16.99 -3.43 1.59
CA HIS A 118 -16.95 -4.65 0.78
C HIS A 118 -15.97 -5.69 1.31
N GLY A 119 -15.32 -5.44 2.45
CA GLY A 119 -14.35 -6.35 3.07
C GLY A 119 -12.98 -6.35 2.37
N ILE A 120 -12.68 -5.31 1.60
CA ILE A 120 -11.38 -5.10 0.94
C ILE A 120 -10.57 -4.15 1.82
N LYS A 121 -9.35 -4.55 2.19
CA LYS A 121 -8.49 -3.75 3.07
C LYS A 121 -7.79 -2.62 2.28
N PRO A 122 -7.97 -1.34 2.65
CA PRO A 122 -7.25 -0.25 2.00
C PRO A 122 -5.75 -0.28 2.32
N ILE A 123 -4.91 -0.08 1.29
CA ILE A 123 -3.54 0.45 1.43
C ILE A 123 -3.63 1.93 1.05
N PHE A 124 -3.73 2.79 2.05
CA PHE A 124 -3.95 4.23 1.90
C PHE A 124 -2.61 4.97 1.77
N CYS A 125 -2.32 5.47 0.57
CA CYS A 125 -1.09 6.19 0.30
C CYS A 125 -1.21 7.68 0.62
N VAL A 126 -0.19 8.19 1.32
CA VAL A 126 -0.01 9.60 1.70
C VAL A 126 1.44 10.00 1.52
N GLY A 127 1.69 11.28 1.31
CA GLY A 127 3.04 11.77 1.06
C GLY A 127 3.11 13.18 0.52
N GLU A 128 4.30 13.76 0.58
CA GLU A 128 4.60 15.12 0.15
C GLU A 128 5.51 15.15 -1.09
N THR A 129 5.34 16.20 -1.88
CA THR A 129 6.19 16.55 -3.02
C THR A 129 7.54 17.15 -2.58
N LEU A 130 8.47 17.31 -3.53
CA LEU A 130 9.77 17.91 -3.24
C LEU A 130 9.62 19.36 -2.75
N GLU A 131 8.74 20.13 -3.36
CA GLU A 131 8.49 21.53 -2.98
C GLU A 131 7.90 21.63 -1.57
N GLU A 132 6.99 20.74 -1.20
CA GLU A 132 6.42 20.66 0.15
C GLU A 132 7.48 20.25 1.18
N ARG A 133 8.38 19.31 0.85
CA ARG A 133 9.51 18.93 1.71
C ARG A 133 10.49 20.09 1.91
N GLU A 134 10.92 20.73 0.82
CA GLU A 134 11.88 21.84 0.85
C GLU A 134 11.33 23.09 1.54
N SER A 135 10.00 23.26 1.55
CA SER A 135 9.32 24.33 2.31
C SER A 135 8.99 23.96 3.76
N GLY A 136 9.40 22.79 4.24
CA GLY A 136 9.20 22.35 5.63
C GLY A 136 7.75 22.01 5.97
N LYS A 137 6.94 21.64 4.97
CA LYS A 137 5.50 21.36 5.12
C LYS A 137 5.13 19.89 5.19
N THR A 138 6.10 18.97 5.22
CA THR A 138 5.85 17.52 5.22
C THR A 138 4.81 17.10 6.25
N GLU A 139 4.99 17.49 7.52
CA GLU A 139 4.07 17.13 8.60
C GLU A 139 2.65 17.66 8.34
N GLU A 140 2.53 18.94 7.97
CA GLU A 140 1.24 19.58 7.67
C GLU A 140 0.51 18.86 6.52
N ILE A 141 1.20 18.57 5.42
CA ILE A 141 0.63 17.94 4.23
C ILE A 141 0.18 16.52 4.55
N VAL A 142 1.05 15.71 5.15
CA VAL A 142 0.74 14.31 5.47
C VAL A 142 -0.38 14.22 6.50
N LYS A 143 -0.36 15.04 7.56
CA LYS A 143 -1.42 15.12 8.56
C LYS A 143 -2.77 15.47 7.93
N ASN A 144 -2.80 16.47 7.05
CA ASN A 144 -4.01 16.88 6.35
C ASN A 144 -4.57 15.77 5.45
N GLN A 145 -3.71 15.06 4.71
CA GLN A 145 -4.14 13.93 3.88
C GLN A 145 -4.76 12.82 4.73
N ILE A 146 -4.15 12.47 5.87
CA ILE A 146 -4.69 11.47 6.80
C ILE A 146 -6.06 11.89 7.32
N GLN A 147 -6.16 13.11 7.87
CA GLN A 147 -7.39 13.62 8.45
C GLN A 147 -8.53 13.63 7.45
N LYS A 148 -8.28 14.06 6.20
CA LYS A 148 -9.29 14.10 5.14
C LYS A 148 -9.62 12.71 4.60
N GLY A 149 -8.62 11.84 4.44
CA GLY A 149 -8.81 10.47 3.95
C GLY A 149 -9.59 9.60 4.92
N LEU A 150 -9.49 9.85 6.23
CA LEU A 150 -10.11 9.07 7.28
C LEU A 150 -11.37 9.71 7.90
N VAL A 151 -11.90 10.79 7.31
CA VAL A 151 -13.16 11.39 7.77
C VAL A 151 -14.26 10.33 7.89
N ASN A 152 -14.90 10.26 9.05
CA ASN A 152 -15.97 9.31 9.40
C ASN A 152 -15.59 7.83 9.35
N VAL A 153 -14.30 7.46 9.25
CA VAL A 153 -13.85 6.07 9.44
C VAL A 153 -13.88 5.75 10.93
N THR A 154 -14.48 4.63 11.29
CA THR A 154 -14.65 4.22 12.70
C THR A 154 -13.36 3.65 13.30
N ASP A 155 -13.26 3.62 14.62
CA ASP A 155 -12.15 2.98 15.35
C ASP A 155 -11.99 1.49 14.98
N GLU A 156 -13.10 0.79 14.70
CA GLU A 156 -13.03 -0.61 14.28
C GLU A 156 -12.46 -0.72 12.86
N ASP A 157 -12.89 0.15 11.95
CA ASP A 157 -12.50 0.07 10.54
C ASP A 157 -11.09 0.55 10.27
N VAL A 158 -10.59 1.53 11.03
CA VAL A 158 -9.22 2.03 10.85
C VAL A 158 -8.18 0.93 11.09
N THR A 159 -8.46 -0.05 11.96
CA THR A 159 -7.58 -1.22 12.17
C THR A 159 -7.42 -2.12 10.94
N LYS A 160 -8.36 -2.02 9.99
CA LYS A 160 -8.38 -2.79 8.74
C LYS A 160 -7.58 -2.09 7.63
N ILE A 161 -7.14 -0.85 7.86
CA ILE A 161 -6.37 -0.03 6.92
C ILE A 161 -4.87 -0.24 7.15
N VAL A 162 -4.10 -0.21 6.07
CA VAL A 162 -2.65 -0.05 6.09
C VAL A 162 -2.34 1.32 5.48
N ILE A 163 -1.51 2.13 6.14
CA ILE A 163 -1.07 3.41 5.57
C ILE A 163 0.27 3.19 4.88
N ALA A 164 0.48 3.78 3.71
CA ALA A 164 1.77 3.76 3.03
C ALA A 164 2.30 5.19 2.88
N TYR A 165 3.43 5.48 3.54
CA TYR A 165 4.12 6.75 3.39
C TYR A 165 4.97 6.77 2.13
N GLU A 166 4.62 7.63 1.19
CA GLU A 166 5.28 7.80 -0.10
C GLU A 166 6.02 9.14 -0.16
N PRO A 167 7.34 9.22 0.09
CA PRO A 167 8.10 10.43 -0.21
C PRO A 167 8.10 10.64 -1.72
N VAL A 168 7.14 11.41 -2.26
CA VAL A 168 6.89 11.54 -3.71
C VAL A 168 8.15 12.01 -4.45
N TRP A 169 8.95 12.84 -3.79
CA TRP A 169 10.23 13.34 -4.27
C TRP A 169 11.31 12.26 -4.48
N ALA A 170 11.18 11.09 -3.85
CA ALA A 170 12.11 9.96 -3.97
C ALA A 170 11.64 8.91 -5.01
N ILE A 171 10.39 8.97 -5.47
CA ILE A 171 9.84 7.95 -6.37
C ILE A 171 10.42 8.11 -7.78
N GLY A 172 11.24 7.14 -8.20
CA GLY A 172 11.79 7.09 -9.57
C GLY A 172 12.82 8.17 -9.88
N THR A 173 13.28 8.96 -8.90
CA THR A 173 14.23 10.06 -9.09
C THR A 173 15.69 9.67 -8.80
N GLY A 174 15.92 8.48 -8.26
CA GLY A 174 17.23 8.02 -7.79
C GLY A 174 17.67 8.66 -6.46
N ARG A 175 16.90 9.62 -5.93
CA ARG A 175 17.01 10.07 -4.54
C ARG A 175 16.23 9.11 -3.65
N THR A 176 16.78 8.77 -2.49
CA THR A 176 16.13 7.86 -1.54
C THR A 176 16.13 8.54 -0.18
N ALA A 177 15.00 8.50 0.53
CA ALA A 177 14.98 8.92 1.93
C ALA A 177 15.80 7.92 2.75
N THR A 178 16.58 8.41 3.72
CA THR A 178 17.24 7.49 4.65
C THR A 178 16.21 6.77 5.51
N PRO A 179 16.53 5.59 6.08
CA PRO A 179 15.65 4.91 7.02
C PRO A 179 15.16 5.80 8.16
N GLU A 180 16.02 6.67 8.69
CA GLU A 180 15.67 7.61 9.77
C GLU A 180 14.69 8.69 9.29
N GLN A 181 14.88 9.22 8.08
CA GLN A 181 13.94 10.18 7.49
C GLN A 181 12.57 9.55 7.24
N ALA A 182 12.55 8.28 6.82
CA ALA A 182 11.31 7.54 6.66
C ALA A 182 10.62 7.31 8.01
N ASN A 183 11.38 6.89 9.03
CA ASN A 183 10.86 6.66 10.37
C ASN A 183 10.31 7.94 11.01
N GLU A 184 10.99 9.08 10.84
CA GLU A 184 10.54 10.38 11.36
C GLU A 184 9.13 10.73 10.88
N VAL A 185 8.86 10.60 9.57
CA VAL A 185 7.54 10.92 9.02
C VAL A 185 6.52 9.85 9.38
N ILE A 186 6.90 8.57 9.37
CA ILE A 186 6.01 7.47 9.75
C ILE A 186 5.61 7.56 11.23
N TYR A 187 6.51 7.98 12.11
CA TYR A 187 6.20 8.32 13.50
C TYR A 187 5.14 9.43 13.58
N GLN A 188 5.27 10.51 12.80
CA GLN A 188 4.27 11.59 12.76
C GLN A 188 2.90 11.12 12.23
N ILE A 189 2.89 10.21 11.25
CA ILE A 189 1.65 9.55 10.79
C ILE A 189 1.01 8.81 11.96
N ARG A 190 1.81 8.05 12.72
CA ARG A 190 1.33 7.28 13.87
C ARG A 190 0.77 8.17 14.97
N GLU A 191 1.45 9.27 15.29
CA GLU A 191 0.96 10.28 16.23
C GLU A 191 -0.35 10.94 15.74
N THR A 192 -0.47 11.21 14.44
CA THR A 192 -1.74 11.71 13.87
C THR A 192 -2.87 10.70 14.05
N ILE A 193 -2.61 9.41 13.85
CA ILE A 193 -3.62 8.35 14.09
C ILE A 193 -3.98 8.27 15.57
N LYS A 194 -3.01 8.39 16.47
CA LYS A 194 -3.25 8.46 17.92
C LYS A 194 -4.11 9.66 18.33
N GLU A 195 -3.90 10.83 17.73
CA GLU A 195 -4.74 12.00 17.98
C GLU A 195 -6.20 11.76 17.55
N LEU A 196 -6.41 11.06 16.43
CA LEU A 196 -7.74 10.80 15.87
C LEU A 196 -8.50 9.66 16.57
N TYR A 197 -7.77 8.62 17.00
CA TYR A 197 -8.36 7.33 17.42
C TYR A 197 -7.90 6.83 18.79
N GLY A 198 -6.97 7.53 19.44
CA GLY A 198 -6.42 7.18 20.75
C GLY A 198 -5.30 6.12 20.73
N GLU A 199 -4.75 5.86 21.92
CA GLU A 199 -3.57 5.01 22.14
C GLU A 199 -3.76 3.55 21.68
N GLY A 200 -4.97 3.02 21.76
CA GLY A 200 -5.23 1.63 21.38
C GLY A 200 -4.90 1.38 19.90
N ILE A 201 -5.37 2.27 19.02
CA ILE A 201 -5.16 2.15 17.57
C ILE A 201 -3.70 2.41 17.18
N TYR A 202 -3.01 3.33 17.89
CA TYR A 202 -1.58 3.62 17.69
C TYR A 202 -0.73 2.34 17.65
N THR A 203 -1.03 1.38 18.53
CA THR A 203 -0.26 0.13 18.66
C THR A 203 -0.58 -0.92 17.60
N GLU A 204 -1.73 -0.81 16.94
CA GLU A 204 -2.27 -1.83 16.01
C GLU A 204 -2.14 -1.42 14.53
N ILE A 205 -2.21 -0.11 14.23
CA ILE A 205 -2.14 0.39 12.85
C ILE A 205 -0.79 0.06 12.22
N ARG A 206 -0.82 -0.45 10.99
CA ARG A 206 0.38 -0.76 10.20
C ARG A 206 0.70 0.38 9.25
N ILE A 207 1.93 0.85 9.27
CA ILE A 207 2.41 1.93 8.40
C ILE A 207 3.63 1.44 7.61
N GLN A 208 3.47 1.38 6.29
CA GLN A 208 4.50 0.97 5.35
C GLN A 208 5.33 2.16 4.88
N TYR A 209 6.60 1.91 4.57
CA TYR A 209 7.40 2.79 3.75
C TYR A 209 7.21 2.49 2.25
N GLY A 210 6.82 3.51 1.48
CA GLY A 210 6.54 3.42 0.04
C GLY A 210 7.62 4.01 -0.88
N GLY A 211 8.82 4.26 -0.35
CA GLY A 211 9.96 4.76 -1.14
C GLY A 211 10.80 3.65 -1.79
N SER A 212 12.08 3.93 -2.04
CA SER A 212 12.98 2.97 -2.72
C SER A 212 13.44 1.86 -1.78
N VAL A 213 12.74 0.72 -1.83
CA VAL A 213 13.11 -0.51 -1.11
C VAL A 213 13.73 -1.53 -2.08
N LYS A 214 14.82 -2.14 -1.65
CA LYS A 214 15.59 -3.19 -2.33
C LYS A 214 15.94 -4.28 -1.33
N GLY A 215 16.30 -5.48 -1.81
CA GLY A 215 16.73 -6.57 -0.95
C GLY A 215 17.94 -6.21 -0.10
N SER A 216 18.83 -5.35 -0.61
CA SER A 216 20.04 -4.94 0.12
C SER A 216 19.81 -3.89 1.22
N ASN A 217 18.64 -3.26 1.32
CA ASN A 217 18.35 -2.26 2.35
C ASN A 217 17.05 -2.55 3.14
N ALA A 218 16.35 -3.65 2.83
CA ALA A 218 15.09 -4.00 3.48
C ALA A 218 15.25 -4.16 5.00
N GLU A 219 16.25 -4.93 5.45
CA GLU A 219 16.52 -5.17 6.88
C GLU A 219 16.76 -3.85 7.65
N GLU A 220 17.55 -2.93 7.09
CA GLU A 220 17.83 -1.63 7.73
C GLU A 220 16.57 -0.77 7.88
N ILE A 221 15.69 -0.78 6.87
CA ILE A 221 14.41 -0.05 6.90
C ILE A 221 13.43 -0.72 7.88
N MET A 222 13.33 -2.05 7.87
CA MET A 222 12.39 -2.79 8.73
C MET A 222 12.81 -2.80 10.21
N ASN A 223 14.08 -2.50 10.51
CA ASN A 223 14.56 -2.33 11.89
C ASN A 223 14.22 -0.96 12.50
N GLN A 224 13.59 -0.05 11.75
CA GLN A 224 13.10 1.22 12.28
C GLN A 224 11.82 1.00 13.11
N GLU A 225 11.73 1.66 14.26
CA GLU A 225 10.73 1.39 15.31
C GLU A 225 9.26 1.50 14.85
N ASP A 226 8.97 2.47 13.97
CA ASP A 226 7.61 2.76 13.52
C ASP A 226 7.28 2.16 12.15
N ILE A 227 8.23 1.53 11.46
CA ILE A 227 8.03 0.99 10.12
C ILE A 227 7.54 -0.46 10.21
N ASP A 228 6.33 -0.70 9.68
CA ASP A 228 5.66 -2.02 9.75
C ASP A 228 5.68 -2.78 8.43
N GLY A 229 6.52 -2.37 7.48
CA GLY A 229 6.56 -2.97 6.16
C GLY A 229 6.89 -2.00 5.03
N ALA A 230 6.68 -2.46 3.81
CA ALA A 230 6.98 -1.70 2.61
C ALA A 230 5.94 -1.86 1.51
N LEU A 231 5.66 -0.75 0.82
CA LEU A 231 4.96 -0.74 -0.47
C LEU A 231 6.00 -0.63 -1.59
N VAL A 232 6.42 -1.78 -2.10
CA VAL A 232 7.60 -1.93 -2.96
C VAL A 232 7.23 -1.69 -4.43
N GLY A 233 7.89 -0.74 -5.08
CA GLY A 233 7.74 -0.48 -6.52
C GLY A 233 8.56 -1.44 -7.40
N GLY A 234 9.55 -0.91 -8.13
CA GLY A 234 10.27 -1.65 -9.18
C GLY A 234 10.96 -2.94 -8.71
N ALA A 235 11.45 -2.99 -7.47
CA ALA A 235 12.06 -4.20 -6.91
C ALA A 235 11.06 -5.38 -6.80
N SER A 236 9.75 -5.11 -6.68
CA SER A 236 8.71 -6.15 -6.65
C SER A 236 8.46 -6.82 -8.00
N LEU A 237 9.05 -6.31 -9.09
CA LEU A 237 8.92 -6.90 -10.42
C LEU A 237 9.83 -8.11 -10.63
N LEU A 238 10.87 -8.23 -9.80
CA LEU A 238 11.87 -9.30 -9.88
C LEU A 238 11.63 -10.31 -8.74
N PRO A 239 11.38 -11.60 -9.05
CA PRO A 239 11.06 -12.63 -8.06
C PRO A 239 12.08 -12.75 -6.92
N ASP A 240 13.36 -12.86 -7.24
CA ASP A 240 14.41 -13.03 -6.22
C ASP A 240 14.60 -11.79 -5.35
N GLU A 241 14.50 -10.60 -5.95
CA GLU A 241 14.57 -9.33 -5.21
C GLU A 241 13.37 -9.18 -4.25
N PHE A 242 12.16 -9.51 -4.71
CA PHE A 242 10.96 -9.45 -3.88
C PHE A 242 11.02 -10.46 -2.73
N VAL A 243 11.49 -11.68 -2.98
CA VAL A 243 11.70 -12.70 -1.94
C VAL A 243 12.71 -12.23 -0.91
N GLN A 244 13.82 -11.59 -1.34
CA GLN A 244 14.81 -11.05 -0.41
C GLN A 244 14.21 -9.94 0.46
N ILE A 245 13.34 -9.09 -0.09
CA ILE A 245 12.64 -8.06 0.69
C ILE A 245 11.61 -8.67 1.65
N VAL A 246 10.96 -9.78 1.29
CA VAL A 246 10.01 -10.47 2.18
C VAL A 246 10.74 -11.17 3.33
N ASN A 247 11.91 -11.75 3.07
CA ASN A 247 12.73 -12.49 4.04
C ASN A 247 13.84 -11.60 4.62
N PHE A 248 13.48 -10.34 4.94
CA PHE A 248 14.38 -9.35 5.53
C PHE A 248 14.85 -9.72 6.93
#